data_AF-A0A6N6VQ18-F1
#
_entry.id   AF-A0A6N6VQ18-F1
#
_cell.length_a   1.000
_cell.length_b   1.000
_cell.length_c   1.000
_cell.angle_alpha   90.00
_cell.angle_beta   90.00
_cell.angle_gamma   90.00
#
_symmetry.space_group_name_H-M   'P 1'
#
loop_
_entity.id
_entity.type
_entity.pdbx_description
1 polymer ?
#
loop_
_entity_poly.entity_id
_entity_poly.type
_entity_poly.pdbx_seq_one_letter_code
_entity_poly.pdbx_strand_id
1 'polypeptide(L)'
;MIEMNLNLPLEFINFLETNKELDYNPDEAYPKKVKFHKLEDLKREKIWIDATTYDVNLNIINVIQQAYYELEAVSLIEECDRYSEFGILCWLPELKKFCSWDIDHWVLTLFPNATWEDICNDPVSYLNAQWEEDYCGVGEIYDPSGTLPLIIGRPFE
;
A
#
# COMPACT_ATOMS: atom_id res chain seq x y z
N MET A 1 -2.75 -27.51 5.94
CA MET A 1 -2.59 -26.43 4.93
C MET A 1 -2.05 -25.25 5.67
N ILE A 2 -0.97 -24.64 5.18
CA ILE A 2 -0.27 -23.57 5.90
C ILE A 2 -1.15 -22.33 5.81
N GLU A 3 -2.00 -22.11 6.81
CA GLU A 3 -2.53 -20.78 7.10
C GLU A 3 -1.34 -19.94 7.58
N MET A 4 -0.59 -19.38 6.64
CA MET A 4 0.15 -18.16 6.94
C MET A 4 -0.91 -17.14 7.30
N ASN A 5 -0.92 -16.73 8.57
CA ASN A 5 -1.94 -15.88 9.16
C ASN A 5 -1.88 -14.46 8.54
N LEU A 6 -2.41 -14.32 7.31
CA LEU A 6 -2.50 -13.04 6.60
C LEU A 6 -3.57 -12.13 7.22
N ASN A 7 -4.40 -12.64 8.15
CA ASN A 7 -5.49 -11.91 8.79
C ASN A 7 -6.44 -11.21 7.79
N LEU A 8 -6.60 -11.75 6.57
CA LEU A 8 -7.40 -11.10 5.53
C LEU A 8 -8.88 -10.95 5.96
N PRO A 9 -9.56 -9.86 5.54
CA PRO A 9 -11.01 -9.73 5.74
C PRO A 9 -11.77 -10.83 5.02
N LEU A 10 -12.81 -11.37 5.67
CA LEU A 10 -13.63 -12.45 5.09
C LEU A 10 -14.31 -12.00 3.79
N GLU A 11 -14.74 -10.74 3.69
CA GLU A 11 -15.36 -10.23 2.46
C GLU A 11 -14.38 -10.26 1.28
N PHE A 12 -13.10 -9.96 1.51
CA PHE A 12 -12.07 -10.01 0.48
C PHE A 12 -11.75 -11.45 0.06
N ILE A 13 -11.68 -12.39 1.00
CA ILE A 13 -11.50 -13.82 0.70
C ILE A 13 -12.65 -14.30 -0.21
N ASN A 14 -13.89 -14.01 0.18
CA ASN A 14 -15.07 -14.37 -0.60
C ASN A 14 -15.05 -13.74 -2.00
N PHE A 15 -14.56 -12.50 -2.13
CA PHE A 15 -14.40 -11.85 -3.43
C PHE A 15 -13.43 -12.63 -4.33
N LEU A 16 -12.25 -13.01 -3.82
CA LEU A 16 -11.26 -13.77 -4.58
C LEU A 16 -11.79 -15.14 -5.04
N GLU A 17 -12.57 -15.83 -4.21
CA GLU A 17 -13.18 -17.13 -4.56
C GLU A 17 -14.21 -17.03 -5.70
N THR A 18 -14.80 -15.85 -5.92
CA THR A 18 -15.82 -15.65 -6.96
C THR A 18 -15.25 -15.29 -8.34
N ASN A 19 -13.93 -15.10 -8.48
CA ASN A 19 -13.27 -14.60 -9.70
C ASN A 19 -13.91 -13.31 -10.24
N LYS A 20 -14.43 -12.45 -9.34
CA LYS A 20 -14.96 -11.14 -9.72
C LYS A 20 -13.82 -10.15 -9.96
N GLU A 21 -14.10 -9.17 -10.80
CA GLU A 21 -13.26 -7.96 -10.96
C GLU A 21 -13.95 -6.80 -10.23
N LEU A 22 -13.19 -5.75 -9.91
CA LEU A 22 -13.76 -4.49 -9.44
C LEU A 22 -14.56 -3.83 -10.59
N ASP A 23 -15.71 -3.25 -10.27
CA ASP A 23 -16.55 -2.53 -11.23
C ASP A 23 -16.24 -1.03 -11.18
N TYR A 24 -15.45 -0.54 -12.13
CA TYR A 24 -15.04 0.86 -12.25
C TYR A 24 -14.62 1.18 -13.69
N ASN A 25 -14.49 2.47 -14.01
CA ASN A 25 -13.92 2.91 -15.27
C ASN A 25 -12.38 2.91 -15.20
N PRO A 26 -11.66 2.03 -15.94
CA PRO A 26 -10.21 1.99 -15.90
C PRO A 26 -9.55 3.29 -16.37
N ASP A 27 -10.24 4.12 -17.15
CA ASP A 27 -9.67 5.39 -17.61
C ASP A 27 -9.53 6.45 -16.53
N GLU A 28 -10.26 6.30 -15.42
CA GLU A 28 -10.22 7.17 -14.24
C GLU A 28 -9.18 6.72 -13.20
N ALA A 29 -8.67 5.49 -13.30
CA ALA A 29 -7.64 4.96 -12.42
C ALA A 29 -6.23 5.14 -13.02
N TYR A 30 -5.27 5.66 -12.25
CA TYR A 30 -3.86 5.70 -12.65
C TYR A 30 -3.31 4.34 -13.08
N PRO A 31 -3.55 3.24 -12.33
CA PRO A 31 -3.04 1.92 -12.73
C PRO A 31 -3.83 1.28 -13.88
N LYS A 32 -4.86 1.95 -14.41
CA LYS A 32 -5.79 1.41 -15.40
C LYS A 32 -6.47 0.14 -14.90
N LYS A 33 -6.56 -0.91 -15.72
CA LYS A 33 -7.16 -2.16 -15.30
C LYS A 33 -6.22 -2.87 -14.35
N VAL A 34 -6.77 -3.42 -13.27
CA VAL A 34 -6.03 -4.21 -12.28
C VAL A 34 -6.55 -5.64 -12.21
N LYS A 35 -5.67 -6.57 -11.87
CA LYS A 35 -5.98 -7.98 -11.60
C LYS A 35 -5.48 -8.34 -10.21
N PHE A 36 -6.29 -9.08 -9.45
CA PHE A 36 -5.94 -9.50 -8.10
C PHE A 36 -5.14 -10.80 -8.12
N HIS A 37 -4.20 -10.93 -7.19
CA HIS A 37 -3.58 -12.21 -6.88
C HIS A 37 -4.65 -13.24 -6.48
N LYS A 38 -4.41 -14.51 -6.81
CA LYS A 38 -5.18 -15.60 -6.21
C LYS A 38 -4.84 -15.72 -4.74
N LEU A 39 -5.77 -16.25 -3.96
CA LEU A 39 -5.59 -16.47 -2.52
C LEU A 39 -4.32 -17.27 -2.19
N GLU A 40 -3.99 -18.28 -3.01
CA GLU A 40 -2.80 -19.13 -2.84
C GLU A 40 -1.47 -18.44 -3.16
N ASP A 41 -1.51 -17.35 -3.91
CA ASP A 41 -0.33 -16.57 -4.33
C ASP A 41 -0.04 -15.38 -3.39
N LEU A 42 -0.99 -15.05 -2.50
CA LEU A 42 -0.81 -13.98 -1.52
C LEU A 42 0.29 -14.33 -0.52
N LYS A 43 1.23 -13.40 -0.37
CA LYS A 43 2.38 -13.53 0.53
C LYS A 43 2.67 -12.20 1.22
N ARG A 44 3.31 -12.27 2.38
CA ARG A 44 3.84 -11.10 3.06
C ARG A 44 5.15 -10.70 2.39
N GLU A 45 5.30 -9.41 2.14
CA GLU A 45 6.50 -8.80 1.57
C GLU A 45 6.89 -7.58 2.40
N LYS A 46 8.19 -7.35 2.49
CA LYS A 46 8.72 -6.20 3.22
C LYS A 46 8.43 -4.93 2.44
N ILE A 47 8.00 -3.92 3.18
CA ILE A 47 7.90 -2.55 2.71
C ILE A 47 8.65 -1.63 3.67
N TRP A 48 9.00 -0.46 3.18
CA TRP A 48 9.79 0.51 3.92
C TRP A 48 9.06 1.84 3.99
N ILE A 49 9.20 2.54 5.11
CA ILE A 49 8.71 3.91 5.26
C ILE A 49 9.93 4.80 5.42
N ASP A 50 10.06 5.82 4.57
CA ASP A 50 11.19 6.74 4.64
C ASP A 50 11.15 7.51 5.97
N ALA A 51 12.31 7.55 6.62
CA ALA A 51 12.55 8.36 7.80
C ALA A 51 13.80 9.23 7.59
N THR A 52 14.14 9.50 6.32
CA THR A 52 15.31 10.27 5.96
C THR A 52 15.12 11.71 6.43
N THR A 53 16.14 12.22 7.11
CA THR A 53 16.14 13.61 7.56
C THR A 53 16.92 14.47 6.58
N TYR A 54 16.35 15.62 6.26
CA TYR A 54 16.90 16.56 5.28
C TYR A 54 17.20 17.90 5.93
N ASP A 55 18.31 18.52 5.52
CA ASP A 55 18.61 19.92 5.75
C ASP A 55 18.24 20.71 4.49
N VAL A 56 17.33 21.68 4.65
CA VAL A 56 16.82 22.50 3.55
C VAL A 56 17.38 23.90 3.70
N ASN A 57 18.39 24.23 2.90
CA ASN A 57 19.02 25.55 2.88
C ASN A 57 19.00 26.14 1.47
N LEU A 58 18.31 27.28 1.29
CA LEU A 58 18.28 28.16 0.09
C LEU A 58 18.60 27.45 -1.25
N ASN A 59 17.79 26.42 -1.60
CA ASN A 59 17.82 25.63 -2.84
C ASN A 59 18.78 24.42 -2.90
N ILE A 60 19.34 23.96 -1.78
CA ILE A 60 20.04 22.67 -1.70
C ILE A 60 19.39 21.81 -0.63
N ILE A 61 18.99 20.59 -1.01
CA ILE A 61 18.53 19.55 -0.09
C ILE A 61 19.75 18.67 0.21
N ASN A 62 20.22 18.69 1.45
CA ASN A 62 21.27 17.78 1.91
C ASN A 62 20.64 16.69 2.78
N VAL A 63 20.94 15.43 2.48
CA VAL A 63 20.57 14.31 3.36
C VAL A 63 21.44 14.35 4.60
N ILE A 64 20.82 14.54 5.77
CA ILE A 64 21.51 14.53 7.07
C ILE A 64 21.75 13.08 7.50
N GLN A 65 20.71 12.26 7.43
CA GLN A 65 20.76 10.85 7.80
C GLN A 65 19.71 10.07 7.02
N GLN A 66 20.14 8.98 6.40
CA GLN A 66 19.26 7.99 5.81
C GLN A 66 18.78 7.06 6.91
N ALA A 67 17.47 6.89 6.99
CA ALA A 67 16.84 6.00 7.93
C ALA A 67 15.47 5.59 7.39
N TYR A 68 14.95 4.48 7.90
CA TYR A 68 13.67 3.95 7.50
C TYR A 68 13.02 3.13 8.61
N TYR A 69 11.73 2.88 8.46
CA TYR A 69 11.00 1.86 9.22
C TYR A 69 10.67 0.69 8.31
N GLU A 70 10.62 -0.53 8.85
CA GLU A 70 10.31 -1.75 8.10
C GLU A 70 9.05 -2.41 8.66
N LEU A 71 8.18 -2.87 7.75
CA LEU A 71 6.98 -3.62 8.05
C LEU A 71 6.66 -4.62 6.93
N GLU A 72 5.70 -5.51 7.17
CA GLU A 72 5.25 -6.50 6.19
C GLU A 72 3.83 -6.19 5.72
N ALA A 73 3.64 -6.12 4.41
CA ALA A 73 2.34 -5.96 3.76
C ALA A 73 2.08 -7.11 2.79
N VAL A 74 0.82 -7.27 2.39
CA VAL A 74 0.38 -8.21 1.36
C VAL A 74 -0.11 -7.39 0.18
N SER A 75 0.59 -7.43 -0.95
CA SER A 75 0.08 -6.83 -2.18
C SER A 75 -1.14 -7.61 -2.65
N LEU A 76 -2.23 -6.92 -2.97
CA LEU A 76 -3.46 -7.54 -3.44
C LEU A 76 -3.52 -7.60 -4.97
N ILE A 77 -2.79 -6.69 -5.65
CA ILE A 77 -2.76 -6.56 -7.10
C ILE A 77 -1.59 -7.37 -7.67
N GLU A 78 -1.90 -8.25 -8.61
CA GLU A 78 -0.95 -9.08 -9.37
C GLU A 78 -0.46 -8.38 -10.63
N GLU A 79 -1.36 -7.67 -11.33
CA GLU A 79 -1.05 -7.03 -12.60
C GLU A 79 -1.82 -5.71 -12.72
N CYS A 80 -1.18 -4.72 -13.35
CA CYS A 80 -1.83 -3.51 -13.85
C CYS A 80 -1.16 -3.02 -15.14
N ASP A 81 -1.82 -2.15 -15.91
CA ASP A 81 -1.35 -1.84 -17.28
C ASP A 81 -0.19 -0.83 -17.34
N ARG A 82 0.04 -0.04 -16.27
CA ARG A 82 0.86 1.19 -16.37
C ARG A 82 1.99 1.33 -15.35
N TYR A 83 1.89 0.70 -14.19
CA TYR A 83 2.82 0.88 -13.08
C TYR A 83 3.29 -0.47 -12.53
N SER A 84 4.26 -0.45 -11.61
CA SER A 84 4.51 -1.63 -10.78
C SER A 84 3.27 -1.92 -9.94
N GLU A 85 2.84 -3.17 -9.98
CA GLU A 85 1.66 -3.69 -9.29
C GLU A 85 1.78 -3.63 -7.76
N PHE A 86 3.00 -3.76 -7.26
CA PHE A 86 3.26 -3.85 -5.83
C PHE A 86 3.13 -2.48 -5.16
N GLY A 87 2.27 -2.39 -4.15
CA GLY A 87 2.03 -1.14 -3.41
C GLY A 87 0.73 -0.41 -3.79
N ILE A 88 0.09 -0.75 -4.92
CA ILE A 88 -1.13 -0.06 -5.37
C ILE A 88 -2.28 -0.23 -4.37
N LEU A 89 -2.59 -1.47 -4.04
CA LEU A 89 -3.58 -1.80 -3.02
C LEU A 89 -3.04 -2.98 -2.23
N CYS A 90 -2.88 -2.75 -0.94
CA CYS A 90 -2.22 -3.65 -0.01
C CYS A 90 -3.11 -3.91 1.20
N TRP A 91 -2.86 -5.04 1.84
CA TRP A 91 -3.36 -5.35 3.17
C TRP A 91 -2.20 -5.36 4.15
N LEU A 92 -2.38 -4.71 5.30
CA LEU A 92 -1.40 -4.69 6.38
C LEU A 92 -1.89 -5.59 7.53
N PRO A 93 -1.38 -6.83 7.65
CA PRO A 93 -1.93 -7.82 8.58
C PRO A 93 -1.84 -7.42 10.05
N GLU A 94 -0.80 -6.69 10.44
CA GLU A 94 -0.55 -6.30 11.83
C GLU A 94 -1.54 -5.23 12.31
N LEU A 95 -1.92 -4.28 11.43
CA LEU A 95 -2.91 -3.25 11.74
C LEU A 95 -4.34 -3.67 11.37
N LYS A 96 -4.47 -4.74 10.58
CA LYS A 96 -5.73 -5.17 9.95
C LYS A 96 -6.38 -4.04 9.16
N LYS A 97 -5.61 -3.41 8.28
CA LYS A 97 -6.03 -2.27 7.46
C LYS A 97 -5.64 -2.48 6.00
N PHE A 98 -6.47 -1.96 5.11
CA PHE A 98 -6.06 -1.73 3.73
C PHE A 98 -5.18 -0.48 3.66
N CYS A 99 -4.31 -0.44 2.67
CA CYS A 99 -3.40 0.67 2.43
C CYS A 99 -2.93 0.73 0.98
N SER A 100 -2.23 1.80 0.65
CA SER A 100 -1.35 1.88 -0.51
C SER A 100 0.06 2.24 -0.04
N TRP A 101 1.06 1.83 -0.78
CA TRP A 101 2.47 2.08 -0.50
C TRP A 101 3.17 2.56 -1.76
N ASP A 102 3.64 3.80 -1.73
CA ASP A 102 4.46 4.36 -2.79
C ASP A 102 5.88 3.77 -2.66
N ILE A 103 6.24 2.89 -3.60
CA ILE A 103 7.54 2.23 -3.63
C ILE A 103 8.70 3.18 -3.98
N ASP A 104 8.41 4.26 -4.70
CA ASP A 104 9.42 5.23 -5.15
C ASP A 104 9.76 6.23 -4.03
N HIS A 105 8.78 6.56 -3.19
CA HIS A 105 8.93 7.53 -2.10
C HIS A 105 8.92 6.91 -0.69
N TRP A 106 8.65 5.61 -0.57
CA TRP A 106 8.48 4.88 0.69
C TRP A 106 7.45 5.57 1.60
N VAL A 107 6.31 5.96 1.04
CA VAL A 107 5.19 6.56 1.77
C VAL A 107 4.09 5.52 1.90
N LEU A 108 3.66 5.23 3.12
CA LEU A 108 2.53 4.35 3.39
C LEU A 108 1.29 5.18 3.69
N THR A 109 0.23 5.00 2.91
CA THR A 109 -1.06 5.63 3.12
C THR A 109 -2.05 4.57 3.63
N LEU A 110 -2.46 4.67 4.90
CA LEU A 110 -3.44 3.77 5.50
C LEU A 110 -4.87 4.20 5.18
N PHE A 111 -5.77 3.23 5.05
CA PHE A 111 -7.21 3.46 4.91
C PHE A 111 -7.90 3.09 6.24
N PRO A 112 -8.00 4.02 7.21
CA PRO A 112 -8.30 3.70 8.61
C PRO A 112 -9.68 3.07 8.81
N ASN A 113 -10.67 3.46 8.01
CA ASN A 113 -12.05 3.01 8.17
C ASN A 113 -12.55 2.19 6.98
N ALA A 114 -11.70 1.93 5.98
CA ALA A 114 -12.11 1.23 4.78
C ALA A 114 -12.35 -0.25 5.07
N THR A 115 -13.54 -0.71 4.69
CA THR A 115 -13.85 -2.12 4.50
C THR A 115 -13.58 -2.52 3.05
N TRP A 116 -13.63 -3.82 2.77
CA TRP A 116 -13.59 -4.29 1.38
C TRP A 116 -14.80 -3.81 0.57
N GLU A 117 -15.96 -3.66 1.21
CA GLU A 117 -17.17 -3.13 0.56
C GLU A 117 -16.99 -1.68 0.14
N ASP A 118 -16.36 -0.84 0.96
CA ASP A 118 -16.04 0.54 0.60
C ASP A 118 -15.14 0.60 -0.63
N ILE A 119 -14.12 -0.27 -0.68
CA ILE A 119 -13.21 -0.39 -1.84
C ILE A 119 -13.97 -0.82 -3.09
N CYS A 120 -14.90 -1.77 -2.98
CA CYS A 120 -15.73 -2.18 -4.11
C CYS A 120 -16.67 -1.08 -4.60
N ASN A 121 -17.16 -0.23 -3.70
CA ASN A 121 -18.11 0.84 -4.01
C ASN A 121 -17.43 2.09 -4.59
N ASP A 122 -16.15 2.33 -4.28
CA ASP A 122 -15.37 3.43 -4.84
C ASP A 122 -13.94 3.00 -5.21
N PRO A 123 -13.74 2.10 -6.19
CA PRO A 123 -12.43 1.52 -6.45
C PRO A 123 -11.39 2.54 -6.88
N VAL A 124 -11.79 3.56 -7.64
CA VAL A 124 -10.89 4.56 -8.22
C VAL A 124 -10.16 5.34 -7.13
N SER A 125 -10.87 5.79 -6.09
CA SER A 125 -10.27 6.55 -4.99
C SER A 125 -9.18 5.76 -4.27
N TYR A 126 -9.42 4.46 -4.00
CA TYR A 126 -8.44 3.61 -3.31
C TYR A 126 -7.28 3.19 -4.21
N LEU A 127 -7.53 2.90 -5.49
CA LEU A 127 -6.47 2.57 -6.45
C LEU A 127 -5.57 3.77 -6.73
N ASN A 128 -6.09 4.99 -6.69
CA ASN A 128 -5.33 6.21 -6.96
C ASN A 128 -4.61 6.78 -5.73
N ALA A 129 -4.84 6.21 -4.53
CA ALA A 129 -4.50 6.85 -3.27
C ALA A 129 -3.01 7.20 -3.10
N GLN A 130 -2.09 6.45 -3.69
CA GLN A 130 -0.65 6.76 -3.62
C GLN A 130 -0.24 7.96 -4.48
N TRP A 131 -1.03 8.37 -5.47
CA TRP A 131 -0.72 9.49 -6.38
C TRP A 131 -1.50 10.75 -6.06
N GLU A 132 -2.56 10.64 -5.28
CA GLU A 132 -3.51 11.74 -5.00
C GLU A 132 -3.60 12.04 -3.51
N GLU A 133 -2.44 12.30 -2.89
CA GLU A 133 -2.30 12.66 -1.46
C GLU A 133 -3.26 13.80 -1.05
N ASP A 134 -3.62 14.70 -1.98
CA ASP A 134 -4.48 15.86 -1.74
C ASP A 134 -5.95 15.71 -2.18
N TYR A 135 -6.34 14.68 -2.96
CA TYR A 135 -7.63 14.69 -3.70
C TYR A 135 -8.61 13.55 -3.38
N CYS A 136 -8.15 12.36 -3.00
CA CYS A 136 -9.07 11.23 -2.81
C CYS A 136 -9.69 11.16 -1.41
N GLY A 137 -9.02 11.69 -0.37
CA GLY A 137 -9.54 11.77 1.00
C GLY A 137 -9.81 10.42 1.70
N VAL A 138 -9.45 9.29 1.08
CA VAL A 138 -9.71 7.94 1.61
C VAL A 138 -8.63 7.42 2.55
N GLY A 139 -7.47 8.09 2.61
CA GLY A 139 -6.33 7.64 3.37
C GLY A 139 -5.56 8.73 4.09
N GLU A 140 -4.66 8.30 4.97
CA GLU A 140 -3.80 9.14 5.79
C GLU A 140 -2.38 8.56 5.80
N ILE A 141 -1.38 9.44 5.71
CA ILE A 141 0.04 9.04 5.78
C ILE A 141 0.31 8.44 7.16
N TYR A 142 0.86 7.25 7.17
CA TYR A 142 1.19 6.54 8.40
C TYR A 142 2.57 6.90 8.92
N ASP A 143 2.61 7.41 10.16
CA ASP A 143 3.83 7.65 10.90
C ASP A 143 4.07 6.54 11.95
N PRO A 144 5.08 5.66 11.75
CA PRO A 144 5.39 4.59 12.68
C PRO A 144 6.39 4.98 13.80
N SER A 145 6.79 6.25 13.93
CA SER A 145 7.90 6.68 14.79
C SER A 145 7.76 6.35 16.29
N GLY A 146 6.53 6.12 16.76
CA GLY A 146 6.24 5.68 18.12
C GLY A 146 6.01 4.17 18.30
N THR A 147 5.95 3.41 17.22
CA THR A 147 5.52 2.00 17.22
C THR A 147 6.57 1.04 16.66
N LEU A 148 7.39 1.50 15.71
CA LEU A 148 8.43 0.68 15.07
C LEU A 148 9.84 1.19 15.41
N PRO A 149 10.84 0.29 15.49
CA PRO A 149 12.22 0.71 15.64
C PRO A 149 12.71 1.43 14.36
N LEU A 150 13.37 2.56 14.55
CA LEU A 150 14.07 3.27 13.46
C LEU A 150 15.33 2.49 13.05
N ILE A 151 15.49 2.24 11.75
CA ILE A 151 16.68 1.59 11.19
C ILE A 151 17.51 2.63 10.45
N ILE A 152 18.81 2.70 10.75
CA ILE A 152 19.73 3.64 10.12
C ILE A 152 20.37 3.00 8.89
N GLY A 153 20.43 3.74 7.77
CA GLY A 153 20.98 3.29 6.50
C GLY A 153 19.91 3.14 5.41
N ARG A 154 20.19 2.31 4.40
CA ARG A 154 19.23 1.90 3.36
C ARG A 154 18.90 0.40 3.46
N PRO A 155 17.69 -0.01 3.08
CA PRO A 155 17.29 -1.43 3.06
C PRO A 155 18.00 -2.25 1.97
N PHE A 156 18.64 -1.60 1.00
CA PHE A 156 19.43 -2.24 -0.06
C PHE A 156 20.78 -1.53 -0.20
N GLU A 157 21.81 -2.09 0.43
CA GLU A 157 23.22 -1.79 0.19
C GLU A 157 23.95 -3.05 -0.28
#